data_AF-M0A5Q4-F1
#
_entry.id   AF-M0A5Q4-F1
#
_cell.length_a   1.000
_cell.length_b   1.000
_cell.length_c   1.000
_cell.angle_alpha   90.00
_cell.angle_beta   90.00
_cell.angle_gamma   90.00
#
_symmetry.space_group_name_H-M   'P 1'
#
loop_
_entity.id
_entity.type
_entity.pdbx_description
1 polymer ?
#
loop_
_entity_poly.entity_id
_entity_poly.type
_entity_poly.pdbx_seq_one_letter_code
_entity_poly.pdbx_strand_id
1 'polypeptide(L)'
;MAGILDTIKLAGVLVLAIPAALAGLEFALVRGDPTTGVILLGLAAGLVVVERWITMPSDIPELVASRVVGSVVTDPESADDESETETTDTANGR
;
A
#
# COMPACT_ATOMS: atom_id res chain seq x y z
N MET A 1 -14.29 11.72 -9.69
CA MET A 1 -13.95 12.57 -8.53
C MET A 1 -12.88 11.84 -7.74
N ALA A 2 -11.74 12.48 -7.47
CA ALA A 2 -10.72 11.91 -6.58
C ALA A 2 -11.35 11.73 -5.18
N GLY A 3 -11.33 10.49 -4.68
CA GLY A 3 -11.84 10.19 -3.34
C GLY A 3 -10.87 10.64 -2.25
N ILE A 4 -11.36 10.76 -1.03
CA ILE A 4 -10.54 11.00 0.18
C ILE A 4 -9.32 10.05 0.26
N LEU A 5 -9.47 8.79 -0.15
CA LEU A 5 -8.36 7.84 -0.18
C LEU A 5 -7.24 8.26 -1.15
N ASP A 6 -7.57 8.85 -2.29
CA ASP A 6 -6.60 9.34 -3.27
C ASP A 6 -5.80 10.51 -2.69
N THR A 7 -6.45 11.37 -1.91
CA THR A 7 -5.76 12.48 -1.21
C THR A 7 -4.82 12.01 -0.12
N ILE A 8 -5.18 10.94 0.61
CA ILE A 8 -4.34 10.35 1.67
C ILE A 8 -3.12 9.66 1.06
N LYS A 9 -3.28 8.94 -0.06
CA LYS A 9 -2.16 8.35 -0.80
C LYS A 9 -1.17 9.42 -1.25
N LEU A 10 -1.68 10.50 -1.85
CA LEU A 10 -0.88 11.63 -2.31
C LEU A 10 -0.14 12.29 -1.15
N ALA A 11 -0.86 12.54 -0.04
CA ALA A 11 -0.25 13.10 1.17
C ALA A 11 0.90 12.22 1.70
N GLY A 12 0.74 10.89 1.68
CA GLY A 12 1.79 9.95 2.08
C GLY A 12 3.06 10.04 1.22
N VAL A 13 2.91 10.16 -0.09
CA VAL A 13 4.07 10.34 -1.00
C VAL A 13 4.74 11.69 -0.80
N LEU A 14 3.96 12.74 -0.57
CA LEU A 14 4.50 14.09 -0.31
C LEU A 14 5.42 14.14 0.91
N VAL A 15 5.20 13.31 1.93
CA VAL A 15 6.11 13.21 3.09
C VAL A 15 7.54 12.89 2.68
N LEU A 16 7.74 12.11 1.61
CA LEU A 16 9.07 11.80 1.06
C LEU A 16 9.49 12.75 -0.07
N ALA A 17 8.54 13.19 -0.90
CA ALA A 17 8.85 14.02 -2.05
C ALA A 17 9.24 15.46 -1.65
N ILE A 18 8.60 16.05 -0.64
CA ILE A 18 8.90 17.41 -0.17
C ILE A 18 10.35 17.57 0.30
N PRO A 19 10.89 16.74 1.22
CA PRO A 19 12.27 16.90 1.65
C PRO A 19 13.27 16.69 0.49
N ALA A 20 12.98 15.77 -0.43
CA ALA A 20 13.79 15.58 -1.63
C ALA A 20 13.76 16.81 -2.57
N ALA A 21 12.59 17.42 -2.75
CA ALA A 21 12.43 18.61 -3.58
C ALA A 21 13.14 19.83 -2.97
N LEU A 22 13.03 20.02 -1.65
CA LEU A 22 13.73 21.09 -0.93
C LEU A 22 15.25 20.90 -1.00
N ALA A 23 15.75 19.68 -0.79
CA ALA A 23 17.17 19.38 -0.97
C ALA A 23 17.61 19.65 -2.42
N GLY A 24 16.82 19.23 -3.41
CA GLY A 24 17.12 19.48 -4.82
C GLY A 24 17.20 20.96 -5.16
N LEU A 25 16.26 21.78 -4.66
CA LEU A 25 16.28 23.23 -4.80
C LEU A 25 17.53 23.83 -4.15
N GLU A 26 17.90 23.40 -2.94
CA GLU A 26 19.09 23.91 -2.27
C GLU A 26 20.38 23.58 -3.04
N PHE A 27 20.52 22.35 -3.53
CA PHE A 27 21.70 21.97 -4.32
C PHE A 27 21.75 22.73 -5.65
N ALA A 28 20.61 22.89 -6.33
CA ALA A 28 20.55 23.56 -7.62
C ALA A 28 20.79 25.08 -7.54
N LEU A 29 20.24 25.75 -6.52
CA LEU A 29 20.20 27.21 -6.47
C LEU A 29 21.17 27.82 -5.46
N VAL A 30 21.48 27.11 -4.36
CA VAL A 30 22.28 27.65 -3.25
C VAL A 30 23.70 27.10 -3.29
N ARG A 31 23.84 25.79 -3.52
CA ARG A 31 25.14 25.10 -3.44
C ARG A 31 25.93 25.12 -4.75
N GLY A 32 25.31 25.57 -5.85
CA GLY A 32 25.94 25.68 -7.16
C GLY A 32 26.19 24.33 -7.86
N ASP A 33 25.55 23.26 -7.40
CA ASP A 33 25.59 21.93 -8.03
C ASP A 33 24.23 21.59 -8.65
N PRO A 34 23.96 22.13 -9.86
CA PRO A 34 22.68 21.90 -10.54
C PRO A 34 22.48 20.45 -10.94
N THR A 35 23.56 19.67 -11.13
CA THR A 35 23.46 18.26 -11.52
C THR A 35 22.79 17.47 -10.40
N THR A 36 23.33 17.56 -9.19
CA THR A 36 22.77 16.91 -8.01
C THR A 36 21.36 17.43 -7.71
N GLY A 37 21.14 18.74 -7.83
CA GLY A 37 19.83 19.34 -7.60
C GLY A 37 18.74 18.86 -8.57
N VAL A 38 19.06 18.76 -9.87
CA VAL A 38 18.15 18.26 -10.90
C VAL A 38 17.84 16.78 -10.69
N ILE A 39 18.82 15.96 -10.29
CA ILE A 39 18.60 14.54 -9.98
C ILE A 39 17.58 14.40 -8.83
N LEU A 40 17.76 15.16 -7.74
CA LEU A 40 16.86 15.13 -6.59
C LEU A 40 15.46 15.63 -6.93
N LEU A 41 15.35 16.71 -7.73
CA LEU A 41 14.07 17.19 -8.23
C LEU A 41 13.38 16.19 -9.15
N GLY A 42 14.15 15.54 -10.03
CA GLY A 42 13.66 14.47 -10.89
C GLY A 42 13.18 13.27 -10.10
N LEU A 43 13.88 12.90 -9.03
CA LEU A 43 13.48 11.84 -8.10
C LEU A 43 12.17 12.21 -7.39
N ALA A 44 12.06 13.42 -6.85
CA ALA A 44 10.85 13.91 -6.20
C ALA A 44 9.64 13.90 -7.16
N ALA A 45 9.80 14.42 -8.37
CA ALA A 45 8.77 14.37 -9.41
C ALA A 45 8.45 12.93 -9.81
N GLY A 46 9.47 12.08 -9.93
CA GLY A 46 9.35 10.66 -10.22
C GLY A 46 8.49 9.94 -9.19
N LEU A 47 8.70 10.18 -7.89
CA LEU A 47 7.88 9.59 -6.82
C LEU A 47 6.39 9.94 -6.97
N VAL A 48 6.09 11.21 -7.27
CA VAL A 48 4.71 11.69 -7.44
C VAL A 48 4.06 11.14 -8.72
N VAL A 49 4.83 11.05 -9.81
CA VAL A 49 4.33 10.51 -11.10
C VAL A 49 4.14 9.00 -11.02
N VAL A 50 5.09 8.28 -10.40
CA VAL A 50 5.02 6.83 -10.18
C VAL A 50 3.79 6.50 -9.33
N GLU A 51 3.51 7.24 -8.27
CA GLU A 51 2.25 7.07 -7.52
C GLU A 51 1.03 7.22 -8.43
N ARG A 52 1.02 8.26 -9.29
CA ARG A 52 -0.13 8.51 -10.18
C ARG A 52 -0.33 7.42 -11.24
N TRP A 53 0.74 6.77 -11.70
CA TRP A 53 0.72 5.84 -12.84
C TRP A 53 0.80 4.36 -12.45
N ILE A 54 1.51 4.02 -11.36
CA ILE A 54 1.72 2.65 -10.87
C ILE A 54 0.81 2.30 -9.69
N THR A 55 0.14 3.24 -9.01
CA THR A 55 -0.82 2.91 -7.92
C THR A 55 -2.21 2.50 -8.44
N MET A 56 -2.30 2.10 -9.71
CA MET A 56 -3.49 1.49 -10.34
C MET A 56 -3.71 -0.02 -10.11
N PRO A 57 -2.94 -0.83 -9.35
CA PRO A 57 -3.48 -2.08 -8.81
C PRO A 57 -4.26 -1.69 -7.55
N SER A 58 -5.48 -1.23 -7.77
CA SER A 58 -6.44 -0.79 -6.76
C SER A 58 -6.77 -1.81 -5.66
N ASP A 59 -6.26 -3.04 -5.73
CA ASP A 59 -6.87 -4.15 -5.00
C ASP A 59 -6.00 -4.72 -3.86
N ILE A 60 -4.75 -4.28 -3.69
CA ILE A 60 -3.84 -4.86 -2.69
C ILE A 60 -3.90 -4.24 -1.28
N PRO A 61 -4.20 -2.94 -1.06
CA PRO A 61 -4.23 -2.39 0.30
C PRO A 61 -5.32 -3.02 1.17
N GLU A 62 -6.49 -3.31 0.59
CA GLU A 62 -7.62 -3.90 1.30
C GLU A 62 -7.33 -5.34 1.71
N LEU A 63 -6.75 -6.15 0.81
CA LEU A 63 -6.38 -7.54 1.08
C LEU A 63 -5.30 -7.68 2.18
N VAL A 64 -4.32 -6.78 2.22
CA VAL A 64 -3.28 -6.80 3.25
C VAL A 64 -3.80 -6.27 4.58
N ALA A 65 -4.64 -5.22 4.57
CA ALA A 65 -5.29 -4.71 5.78
C ALA A 65 -6.15 -5.79 6.46
N SER A 66 -6.95 -6.55 5.69
CA SER A 66 -7.74 -7.67 6.21
C SER A 66 -6.87 -8.79 6.79
N ARG A 67 -5.73 -9.12 6.15
CA ARG A 67 -4.82 -10.17 6.64
C ARG A 67 -4.11 -9.78 7.94
N VAL A 68 -3.71 -8.52 8.08
CA VAL A 68 -3.03 -8.01 9.28
C VAL A 68 -4.02 -7.83 10.44
N VAL A 69 -5.24 -7.33 10.18
CA VAL A 69 -6.29 -7.26 11.22
C VAL A 69 -6.74 -8.65 11.65
N GLY A 70 -6.95 -9.60 10.72
CA GLY A 70 -7.29 -10.98 11.06
C GLY A 70 -6.19 -11.70 11.84
N SER A 71 -4.91 -11.39 11.56
CA SER A 71 -3.76 -11.95 12.29
C SER A 71 -3.55 -11.33 13.68
N VAL A 72 -3.96 -10.07 13.90
CA VAL A 72 -3.80 -9.40 15.20
C VAL A 72 -4.99 -9.66 16.12
N VAL A 73 -6.17 -9.96 15.57
CA VAL A 73 -7.36 -10.39 16.33
C VAL A 73 -7.30 -11.88 16.68
N THR A 74 -6.55 -12.70 15.93
CA THR A 74 -6.33 -14.11 16.27
C THR A 74 -5.16 -14.25 17.24
N ASP A 75 -5.48 -14.35 18.52
CA ASP A 75 -4.82 -15.21 19.52
C ASP A 75 -5.63 -15.13 20.84
N PRO A 76 -5.81 -16.19 21.66
CA PRO A 76 -5.69 -17.62 21.40
C PRO A 76 -6.76 -18.43 22.20
N GLU A 77 -7.98 -18.70 21.71
CA GLU A 77 -8.84 -19.76 22.30
C GLU A 77 -10.08 -20.02 21.41
N SER A 78 -10.02 -21.04 20.56
CA SER A 78 -11.15 -21.75 19.90
C SER A 78 -10.47 -22.81 19.01
N ALA A 79 -10.06 -24.00 19.47
CA ALA A 79 -10.85 -25.05 20.09
C ALA A 79 -12.19 -25.24 19.36
N ASP A 80 -12.18 -26.20 18.42
CA ASP A 80 -13.32 -26.93 17.86
C ASP A 80 -14.33 -26.06 17.07
N ASP A 81 -14.85 -26.43 15.90
CA ASP A 81 -15.42 -27.72 15.52
C ASP A 81 -15.65 -27.76 13.98
N GLU A 82 -15.96 -28.96 13.48
CA GLU A 82 -16.73 -29.29 12.27
C GLU A 82 -16.27 -28.83 10.88
N SER A 83 -15.31 -29.58 10.30
CA SER A 83 -15.37 -29.88 8.87
C SER A 83 -16.40 -30.99 8.64
N GLU A 84 -17.66 -30.59 8.44
CA GLU A 84 -18.70 -31.42 7.83
C GLU A 84 -18.17 -32.00 6.51
N THR A 85 -17.84 -33.29 6.49
CA THR A 85 -17.80 -34.06 5.25
C THR A 85 -19.04 -34.93 5.21
N GLU A 86 -20.04 -34.35 4.57
CA GLU A 86 -21.23 -34.99 4.05
C GLU A 86 -20.84 -36.25 3.26
N THR A 87 -21.32 -37.42 3.68
CA THR A 87 -21.58 -38.54 2.76
C THR A 87 -22.89 -39.17 3.22
N THR A 88 -23.96 -38.61 2.66
CA THR A 88 -25.21 -39.28 2.40
C THR A 88 -24.92 -40.55 1.59
N ASP A 89 -25.23 -41.73 2.15
CA ASP A 89 -25.67 -42.85 1.32
C ASP A 89 -26.72 -43.67 2.07
N THR A 90 -27.95 -43.49 1.60
CA THR A 90 -29.13 -44.27 1.91
C THR A 90 -29.03 -45.60 1.18
N ALA A 91 -28.98 -46.74 1.88
CA ALA A 91 -29.58 -47.98 1.36
C ALA A 91 -29.58 -49.15 2.36
N ASN A 92 -30.80 -49.51 2.78
CA ASN A 92 -31.32 -50.88 2.70
C ASN A 92 -30.78 -51.97 3.65
N GLY A 93 -31.69 -52.49 4.49
CA GLY A 93 -32.05 -53.89 4.34
C GLY A 93 -31.96 -54.78 5.57
N ARG A 94 -33.15 -55.02 6.15
CA ARG A 94 -33.57 -56.19 6.95
C ARG A 94 -33.15 -56.29 8.41
#